data_AF-A0A2V8RW67-F1
#
_entry.id   AF-A0A2V8RW67-F1
#
_cell.length_a   1.000
_cell.length_b   1.000
_cell.length_c   1.000
_cell.angle_alpha   90.00
_cell.angle_beta   90.00
_cell.angle_gamma   90.00
#
_symmetry.space_group_name_H-M   'P 1'
#
loop_
_entity.id
_entity.type
_entity.pdbx_description
1 polymer ?
#
loop_
_entity_poly.entity_id
_entity_poly.type
_entity_poly.pdbx_seq_one_letter_code
_entity_poly.pdbx_strand_id
1 'polypeptide(L)'
;MADQRIKKLVLGLYEKTTNGELAWKKTPEERVYSLAFSRHSIQIAMQWEFYRDVQERYEAYTLSILDDNGELIEVVGPADFEETDFPGPPYQVFKEIYESARRYGKGMNEAVDIILRELFFNNPY
;
A
#
# COMPACT_ATOMS: atom_id res chain seq x y z
N MET A 1 16.97 6.55 10.20
CA MET A 1 17.36 5.69 9.06
C MET A 1 16.91 4.28 9.36
N ALA A 2 16.11 3.70 8.47
CA ALA A 2 15.60 2.35 8.58
C ALA A 2 16.70 1.29 8.48
N ASP A 3 16.51 0.16 9.16
CA ASP A 3 17.39 -1.01 9.07
C ASP A 3 17.37 -1.65 7.67
N GLN A 4 18.48 -2.29 7.28
CA GLN A 4 18.63 -2.92 5.95
C GLN A 4 17.54 -3.98 5.64
N ARG A 5 17.03 -4.67 6.66
CA ARG A 5 15.95 -5.65 6.50
C ARG A 5 14.63 -4.96 6.16
N ILE A 6 14.36 -3.81 6.77
CA ILE A 6 13.18 -3.00 6.49
C ILE A 6 13.26 -2.43 5.07
N LYS A 7 14.43 -1.94 4.64
CA LYS A 7 14.66 -1.50 3.26
C LYS A 7 14.31 -2.60 2.24
N LYS A 8 14.84 -3.81 2.47
CA LYS A 8 14.54 -4.99 1.63
C LYS A 8 13.06 -5.37 1.65
N LEU A 9 12.41 -5.28 2.81
CA LEU A 9 10.98 -5.55 2.94
C LEU A 9 10.16 -4.55 2.10
N VAL A 10 10.43 -3.25 2.25
CA VAL A 10 9.71 -2.20 1.49
C VAL A 10 9.93 -2.37 -0.01
N LEU A 11 11.16 -2.65 -0.46
CA LEU A 11 11.45 -2.89 -1.87
C LEU A 11 10.71 -4.14 -2.39
N GLY A 12 10.72 -5.24 -1.63
CA GLY A 12 9.99 -6.45 -2.00
C GLY A 12 8.47 -6.24 -2.04
N LEU A 13 7.92 -5.44 -1.12
CA LEU A 13 6.52 -5.06 -1.14
C LEU A 13 6.19 -4.19 -2.34
N TYR A 14 7.07 -3.25 -2.68
CA TYR A 14 6.93 -2.40 -3.86
C TYR A 14 6.83 -3.25 -5.13
N GLU A 15 7.83 -4.07 -5.41
CA GLU A 15 7.88 -4.92 -6.62
C GLU A 15 6.67 -5.87 -6.71
N LYS A 16 6.36 -6.58 -5.62
CA LYS A 16 5.27 -7.55 -5.63
C LYS A 16 3.90 -6.89 -5.68
N THR A 17 3.73 -5.73 -5.06
CA THR A 17 2.47 -4.98 -5.11
C THR A 17 2.22 -4.41 -6.49
N THR A 18 3.23 -3.81 -7.14
CA THR A 18 3.07 -3.22 -8.48
C THR A 18 2.82 -4.28 -9.56
N ASN A 19 3.34 -5.49 -9.37
CA ASN A 19 3.04 -6.65 -10.21
C ASN A 19 1.68 -7.32 -9.92
N GLY A 20 0.95 -6.88 -8.89
CA GLY A 20 -0.32 -7.50 -8.48
C GLY A 20 -0.17 -8.89 -7.87
N GLU A 21 1.01 -9.25 -7.37
CA GLU A 21 1.30 -10.54 -6.75
C GLU A 21 0.81 -10.62 -5.29
N LEU A 22 0.46 -9.48 -4.69
CA LEU A 22 0.01 -9.39 -3.30
C LEU A 22 -1.49 -9.14 -3.21
N ALA A 23 -2.18 -10.01 -2.49
CA ALA A 23 -3.62 -9.94 -2.24
C ALA A 23 -3.96 -8.97 -1.10
N TRP A 24 -3.77 -7.67 -1.33
CA TRP A 24 -4.14 -6.63 -0.38
C TRP A 24 -5.63 -6.70 -0.06
N LYS A 25 -5.97 -6.62 1.23
CA LYS A 25 -7.35 -6.61 1.71
C LYS A 25 -7.70 -5.27 2.33
N LYS A 26 -8.92 -4.81 2.10
CA LYS A 26 -9.46 -3.64 2.78
C LYS A 26 -9.65 -3.94 4.27
N THR A 27 -9.28 -3.00 5.14
CA THR A 27 -9.59 -3.05 6.57
C THR A 27 -10.87 -2.26 6.89
N PRO A 28 -11.42 -2.37 8.11
CA PRO A 28 -12.55 -1.52 8.53
C PRO A 28 -12.20 -0.02 8.49
N GLU A 29 -10.95 0.33 8.76
CA GLU A 29 -10.43 1.69 8.69
C GLU A 29 -10.33 2.18 7.25
N GLU A 30 -10.78 3.40 6.99
CA GLU A 30 -10.61 4.02 5.69
C GLU A 30 -9.14 4.25 5.39
N ARG A 31 -8.75 4.03 4.13
CA ARG A 31 -7.39 4.27 3.64
C ARG A 31 -6.33 3.44 4.36
N VAL A 32 -6.73 2.30 4.90
CA VAL A 32 -5.84 1.29 5.41
C VAL A 32 -6.11 -0.01 4.62
N TYR A 33 -5.02 -0.65 4.20
CA TYR A 33 -5.05 -1.93 3.50
C TYR A 33 -4.06 -2.86 4.16
N SER A 34 -4.39 -4.14 4.23
CA SER A 34 -3.60 -5.13 4.95
C SER A 34 -3.20 -6.32 4.07
N LEU A 35 -2.00 -6.82 4.32
CA LEU A 35 -1.51 -8.12 3.87
C LEU A 35 -1.27 -9.01 5.08
N ALA A 36 -1.77 -10.25 5.01
CA ALA A 36 -1.54 -11.25 6.03
C ALA A 36 -0.37 -12.15 5.64
N PHE A 37 0.52 -12.38 6.60
CA PHE A 37 1.54 -13.41 6.60
C PHE A 37 1.21 -14.45 7.68
N SER A 38 1.94 -15.56 7.72
CA SER A 38 1.61 -16.70 8.60
C SER A 38 1.46 -16.36 10.09
N ARG A 39 2.22 -15.38 10.58
CA ARG A 39 2.22 -14.93 12.00
C ARG A 39 2.33 -13.42 12.17
N HIS A 40 2.16 -12.68 11.10
CA HIS A 40 2.34 -11.23 11.08
C HIS A 40 1.37 -10.63 10.07
N SER A 41 1.09 -9.34 10.19
CA SER A 41 0.44 -8.61 9.12
C SER A 41 1.20 -7.33 8.81
N ILE A 42 1.03 -6.85 7.60
CA ILE A 42 1.52 -5.55 7.17
C ILE A 42 0.32 -4.71 6.82
N GLN A 43 0.32 -3.46 7.25
CA GLN A 43 -0.67 -2.47 6.86
C GLN A 43 0.00 -1.31 6.16
N ILE A 44 -0.61 -0.81 5.08
CA ILE A 44 -0.25 0.45 4.45
C ILE A 44 -1.41 1.43 4.66
N ALA A 45 -1.09 2.61 5.18
CA ALA A 45 -2.05 3.65 5.47
C ALA A 45 -1.74 4.94 4.71
N MET A 46 -2.78 5.70 4.37
CA MET A 46 -2.65 7.10 3.93
C MET A 46 -3.46 8.02 4.85
N GLN A 47 -2.78 9.05 5.36
CA GLN A 47 -3.37 10.08 6.20
C GLN A 47 -3.17 11.46 5.58
N TRP A 48 -4.05 12.41 5.90
CA TRP A 48 -3.83 13.82 5.56
C TRP A 48 -3.11 14.50 6.71
N GLU A 49 -1.90 14.99 6.45
CA GLU A 49 -1.15 15.84 7.38
C GLU A 49 -1.21 17.30 6.94
N PHE A 50 -0.94 18.22 7.88
CA PHE A 50 -0.96 19.66 7.63
C PHE A 50 0.44 20.23 7.78
N TYR A 51 0.88 21.00 6.79
CA TYR A 51 1.98 21.93 7.01
C TYR A 51 1.47 23.11 7.85
N ARG A 52 2.01 23.24 9.07
CA ARG A 52 1.62 24.31 10.01
C ARG A 52 1.77 25.71 9.41
N ASP A 53 2.71 25.89 8.48
CA ASP A 53 3.10 27.21 8.00
C ASP A 53 2.36 27.67 6.74
N VAL A 54 1.79 26.75 5.94
CA VAL A 54 1.16 27.08 4.65
C VAL A 54 -0.33 26.70 4.56
N GLN A 55 -0.94 26.17 5.62
CA GLN A 55 -2.32 25.67 5.61
C GLN A 55 -2.62 24.64 4.49
N GLU A 56 -1.58 24.04 3.91
CA GLU A 56 -1.70 23.03 2.88
C GLU A 56 -1.73 21.63 3.51
N ARG A 57 -2.59 20.77 2.96
CA ARG A 57 -2.65 19.35 3.31
C ARG A 57 -1.77 18.55 2.37
N TYR A 58 -1.03 17.60 2.91
CA TYR A 58 -0.29 16.62 2.12
C TYR A 58 -0.65 15.20 2.55
N GLU A 59 -0.43 14.26 1.62
CA GLU A 59 -0.63 12.83 1.87
C GLU A 59 0.59 12.31 2.64
N ALA A 60 0.37 11.69 3.79
CA ALA A 60 1.39 10.97 4.53
C ALA A 60 1.12 9.47 4.44
N TYR A 61 2.15 8.70 4.13
CA TYR A 61 2.06 7.25 3.96
C TYR A 61 2.88 6.56 5.03
N THR A 62 2.29 5.55 5.67
CA THR A 62 2.97 4.74 6.69
C THR A 62 2.75 3.27 6.45
N LEU A 63 3.77 2.48 6.75
CA LEU A 63 3.74 1.03 6.71
C LEU A 63 3.96 0.50 8.13
N SER A 64 2.96 -0.24 8.62
CA SER A 64 2.98 -0.84 9.95
C SER A 64 3.17 -2.33 9.84
N ILE A 65 4.06 -2.89 10.65
CA ILE A 65 4.24 -4.33 10.83
C ILE A 65 3.58 -4.70 12.16
N LEU A 66 2.67 -5.67 12.12
CA LEU A 66 1.94 -6.14 13.29
C LEU A 66 2.22 -7.63 13.54
N ASP A 67 2.14 -8.05 14.80
CA ASP A 67 2.28 -9.44 15.21
C ASP A 67 1.02 -10.28 14.93
N ASP A 68 0.96 -11.50 15.47
CA ASP A 68 -0.19 -12.40 15.32
C ASP A 68 -1.42 -11.98 16.17
N ASN A 69 -1.24 -11.07 17.11
CA ASN A 69 -2.30 -10.48 17.94
C ASN A 69 -2.79 -9.13 17.39
N GLY A 70 -2.16 -8.62 16.33
CA GLY A 70 -2.43 -7.29 15.77
C GLY A 70 -1.77 -6.16 16.57
N GLU A 71 -0.80 -6.47 17.42
CA GLU A 71 0.01 -5.47 18.12
C GLU A 71 1.07 -4.89 17.19
N LEU A 72 1.26 -3.58 17.26
CA LEU A 72 2.26 -2.88 16.45
C LEU A 72 3.67 -3.27 16.87
N ILE A 73 4.44 -3.83 15.94
CA ILE A 73 5.86 -4.13 16.12
C ILE A 73 6.71 -2.94 15.68
N GLU A 74 6.41 -2.39 14.50
CA GLU A 74 7.22 -1.35 13.86
C GLU A 74 6.36 -0.51 12.93
N VAL A 75 6.70 0.77 12.80
CA VAL A 75 6.10 1.69 11.83
C VAL A 75 7.18 2.46 11.10
N VAL A 76 7.08 2.52 9.77
CA VAL A 76 7.99 3.30 8.94
C VAL A 76 7.24 4.13 7.91
N GLY A 77 7.77 5.31 7.60
CA GLY A 77 7.31 6.18 6.53
C GLY A 77 8.46 6.61 5.61
N PRO A 78 8.17 7.37 4.55
CA PRO A 78 9.17 7.85 3.61
C PRO A 78 10.37 8.56 4.25
N ALA A 79 10.16 9.28 5.35
CA ALA A 79 11.18 10.04 6.05
C ALA A 79 12.24 9.16 6.75
N ASP A 80 11.98 7.85 6.90
CA ASP A 80 12.92 6.91 7.50
C ASP A 80 14.00 6.42 6.54
N PHE A 81 13.90 6.76 5.25
CA PHE A 81 14.75 6.25 4.18
C PHE A 81 15.53 7.37 3.48
N GLU A 82 16.68 7.01 2.92
CA GLU A 82 17.46 7.89 2.06
C GLU A 82 16.97 7.80 0.60
N GLU A 83 17.20 8.84 -0.20
CA GLU A 83 16.84 8.83 -1.63
C GLU A 83 17.53 7.71 -2.43
N THR A 84 18.67 7.20 -1.93
CA THR A 84 19.44 6.14 -2.58
C THR A 84 18.97 4.73 -2.22
N ASP A 85 18.01 4.59 -1.30
CA ASP A 85 17.55 3.28 -0.83
C ASP A 85 16.64 2.55 -1.83
N PHE A 86 16.08 3.26 -2.81
CA PHE A 86 15.10 2.74 -3.76
C PHE A 86 15.34 3.26 -5.19
N PRO A 87 14.69 2.65 -6.22
CA PRO A 87 14.77 3.13 -7.61
C PRO A 87 14.21 4.55 -7.85
N GLY A 88 13.50 5.12 -6.88
CA GLY A 88 12.94 6.46 -6.92
C GLY A 88 12.75 7.03 -5.51
N PRO A 89 12.24 8.27 -5.37
CA PRO A 89 12.07 8.90 -4.06
C PRO A 89 11.24 8.02 -3.12
N PRO A 90 11.64 7.84 -1.83
CA PRO A 90 10.90 7.00 -0.88
C PRO A 90 9.41 7.33 -0.81
N TYR A 91 9.06 8.62 -0.89
CA TYR A 91 7.67 9.06 -0.93
C TYR A 91 6.88 8.43 -2.09
N GLN A 92 7.47 8.39 -3.28
CA GLN A 92 6.85 7.82 -4.48
C GLN A 92 6.67 6.30 -4.33
N VAL A 93 7.66 5.61 -3.75
CA VAL A 93 7.58 4.17 -3.49
C VAL A 93 6.40 3.83 -2.57
N PHE A 94 6.27 4.52 -1.44
CA PHE A 94 5.16 4.32 -0.50
C PHE A 94 3.80 4.66 -1.12
N LYS A 95 3.74 5.75 -1.88
CA LYS A 95 2.54 6.14 -2.63
C LYS A 95 2.12 5.06 -3.61
N GLU A 96 3.05 4.50 -4.37
CA GLU A 96 2.76 3.45 -5.36
C GLU A 96 2.33 2.14 -4.72
N ILE A 97 2.92 1.76 -3.57
CA ILE A 97 2.43 0.64 -2.75
C ILE A 97 0.99 0.90 -2.35
N TYR A 98 0.70 2.05 -1.75
CA TYR A 98 -0.65 2.39 -1.28
C TYR A 98 -1.68 2.41 -2.41
N GLU A 99 -1.39 3.09 -3.52
CA GLU A 99 -2.31 3.22 -4.66
C GLU A 99 -2.62 1.85 -5.29
N SER A 100 -1.61 1.00 -5.39
CA SER A 100 -1.77 -0.37 -5.88
C SER A 100 -2.54 -1.23 -4.88
N ALA A 101 -2.20 -1.18 -3.59
CA ALA A 101 -2.95 -1.84 -2.52
C ALA A 101 -4.42 -1.42 -2.51
N ARG A 102 -4.71 -0.14 -2.74
CA ARG A 102 -6.07 0.39 -2.88
C ARG A 102 -6.78 -0.18 -4.10
N ARG A 103 -6.12 -0.27 -5.26
CA ARG A 103 -6.71 -0.85 -6.47
C ARG A 103 -7.10 -2.31 -6.24
N TYR A 104 -6.17 -3.13 -5.75
CA TYR A 104 -6.42 -4.55 -5.51
C TYR A 104 -7.40 -4.78 -4.35
N GLY A 105 -7.24 -4.08 -3.24
CA GLY A 105 -8.10 -4.22 -2.06
C GLY A 105 -9.53 -3.74 -2.24
N LYS A 106 -9.83 -2.94 -3.26
CA LYS A 106 -11.20 -2.58 -3.67
C LYS A 106 -11.81 -3.52 -4.70
N GLY A 107 -11.08 -4.56 -5.12
CA GLY A 107 -11.52 -5.46 -6.17
C GLY A 107 -11.58 -4.79 -7.54
N MET A 108 -10.66 -3.87 -7.84
CA MET A 108 -10.65 -3.16 -9.13
C MET A 108 -10.53 -4.15 -10.30
N ASN A 109 -9.72 -5.20 -10.14
CA ASN A 109 -9.55 -6.20 -11.19
C ASN A 109 -10.87 -6.93 -11.46
N GLU A 110 -11.54 -7.38 -10.40
CA GLU A 110 -12.84 -8.05 -10.49
C GLU A 110 -13.91 -7.11 -11.08
N ALA A 111 -13.91 -5.83 -10.68
CA ALA A 111 -14.82 -4.83 -11.22
C ALA A 111 -14.60 -4.60 -12.72
N VAL A 112 -13.34 -4.47 -13.15
CA VAL A 112 -12.98 -4.32 -14.57
C VAL A 112 -13.36 -5.56 -15.36
N ASP A 113 -13.08 -6.76 -14.85
CA ASP A 113 -13.45 -8.02 -15.50
C ASP A 113 -14.97 -8.15 -15.69
N ILE A 114 -15.77 -7.75 -14.69
CA ILE A 114 -17.24 -7.72 -14.80
C ILE A 114 -17.68 -6.72 -15.87
N ILE A 115 -17.15 -5.49 -15.86
CA ILE A 115 -17.48 -4.46 -16.84
C ILE A 115 -17.13 -4.92 -18.27
N LEU A 116 -15.95 -5.52 -18.45
CA LEU A 116 -15.53 -6.04 -19.75
C LEU A 116 -16.45 -7.17 -20.23
N ARG A 117 -16.87 -8.07 -19.34
CA ARG A 117 -17.87 -9.11 -19.65
C ARG A 117 -19.18 -8.52 -20.12
N GLU A 118 -19.68 -7.50 -19.42
CA GLU A 118 -20.94 -6.83 -19.78
C GLU A 118 -20.86 -6.09 -21.12
N LEU A 119 -19.75 -5.42 -21.41
CA LEU A 119 -19.60 -4.63 -22.64
C LEU A 119 -19.33 -5.47 -23.90
N PHE A 120 -18.58 -6.56 -23.77
CA PHE A 120 -18.07 -7.29 -24.94
C PHE A 120 -18.58 -8.74 -25.08
N PHE A 121 -19.15 -9.32 -24.03
CA PHE A 121 -19.53 -10.74 -24.02
C PHE A 121 -21.04 -10.99 -23.80
N ASN A 122 -21.82 -9.96 -23.45
CA ASN A 122 -23.28 -10.01 -23.49
C ASN A 122 -23.81 -9.45 -24.82
N ASN A 123 -23.68 -10.23 -25.90
CA ASN A 123 -24.45 -9.99 -27.11
C ASN A 123 -25.29 -11.24 -27.43
N PRO A 124 -26.57 -11.30 -27.01
CA PRO A 124 -27.48 -12.34 -27.44
C PRO A 124 -28.02 -11.95 -28.82
N TYR A 125 -27.35 -12.41 -29.88
CA TYR A 125 -27.98 -12.63 -31.17
C TYR A 125 -28.12 -14.13 -31.39
#